data_AF-A0AA38WLH1-F1
#
_entry.id   AF-A0AA38WLH1-F1
#
_cell.length_a   1.000
_cell.length_b   1.000
_cell.length_c   1.000
_cell.angle_alpha   90.00
_cell.angle_beta   90.00
_cell.angle_gamma   90.00
#
_symmetry.space_group_name_H-M   'P 1'
#
loop_
_entity.id
_entity.type
_entity.pdbx_description
1 polymer ?
#
loop_
_entity_poly.entity_id
_entity_poly.type
_entity_poly.pdbx_seq_one_letter_code
_entity_poly.pdbx_strand_id
1 'polypeptide(L)' 'MMKMMIVRKNLFGVQEASYSGYTCYTGLVEYAPSYKNYIGYRVFLGPGQYFATCDVGNDKIQWYAFHNEPSRSYDTLA' A
#
# COMPACT_ATOMS: atom_id res chain seq x y z
N MET A 1 -14.21 -6.31 -0.67
CA MET A 1 -13.27 -7.33 -0.12
C MET A 1 -13.98 -8.62 0.31
N MET A 2 -15.06 -8.56 1.12
CA MET A 2 -15.68 -9.77 1.72
C MET A 2 -16.28 -10.79 0.71
N LYS A 3 -16.77 -10.35 -0.46
CA LYS A 3 -17.34 -11.25 -1.48
C LYS A 3 -16.30 -12.16 -2.17
N MET A 4 -15.06 -11.69 -2.40
CA MET A 4 -14.03 -12.49 -3.09
C MET A 4 -13.51 -13.64 -2.22
N MET A 5 -13.50 -13.46 -0.90
CA MET A 5 -13.07 -14.52 0.04
C MET A 5 -14.07 -15.69 0.06
N ILE A 6 -15.37 -15.40 -0.09
CA ILE A 6 -16.43 -16.42 -0.19
C ILE A 6 -16.25 -17.25 -1.47
N VAL A 7 -15.99 -16.60 -2.61
CA VAL A 7 -15.77 -17.31 -3.89
C VAL A 7 -14.53 -18.21 -3.81
N ARG A 8 -13.41 -17.71 -3.29
CA ARG A 8 -12.18 -18.50 -3.10
C ARG A 8 -12.43 -19.72 -2.22
N LYS A 9 -13.16 -19.54 -1.10
CA LYS A 9 -13.51 -20.64 -0.19
C LYS A 9 -14.34 -21.72 -0.87
N ASN A 10 -15.34 -21.34 -1.66
CA ASN A 10 -16.23 -22.29 -2.34
C ASN A 10 -15.52 -23.09 -3.44
N LEU A 11 -14.53 -22.49 -4.11
CA LEU A 11 -13.81 -23.14 -5.19
C LEU A 11 -12.61 -23.99 -4.71
N PHE A 12 -11.92 -23.56 -3.65
CA PHE A 12 -10.61 -24.10 -3.29
C PHE A 12 -10.45 -24.48 -1.81
N GLY A 13 -11.55 -24.43 -1.04
CA GLY A 13 -11.52 -24.67 0.40
C GLY A 13 -10.95 -23.49 1.20
N VAL A 14 -10.86 -23.66 2.52
CA VAL A 14 -10.25 -22.66 3.41
C VAL A 14 -8.74 -22.65 3.19
N GLN A 15 -8.19 -21.46 2.95
CA GLN A 15 -6.76 -21.24 2.79
C GLN A 15 -6.39 -19.92 3.45
N GLU A 16 -5.41 -19.96 4.33
CA GLU A 16 -4.89 -18.76 4.99
C GLU A 16 -4.20 -17.82 4.01
N ALA A 17 -4.15 -16.54 4.36
CA ALA A 17 -3.35 -15.56 3.63
C ALA A 17 -1.87 -15.75 4.03
N SER A 18 -0.96 -15.68 3.06
CA SER A 18 0.48 -15.63 3.32
C SER A 18 0.96 -14.17 3.37
N TYR A 19 1.84 -13.88 4.33
CA TYR A 19 2.51 -12.59 4.39
C TYR A 19 3.52 -12.45 3.25
N SER A 20 3.54 -11.29 2.58
CA SER A 20 4.40 -11.05 1.41
C SER A 20 5.84 -10.70 1.76
N GLY A 21 6.17 -10.48 3.04
CA GLY A 21 7.46 -9.95 3.47
C GLY A 21 7.57 -8.42 3.37
N TYR A 22 6.46 -7.72 3.11
CA TYR A 22 6.42 -6.27 3.01
C TYR A 22 5.26 -5.68 3.81
N THR A 23 5.52 -4.53 4.44
CA THR A 23 4.49 -3.68 5.03
C THR A 23 4.35 -2.40 4.22
N CYS A 24 3.11 -1.98 3.98
CA CYS A 24 2.79 -0.73 3.32
C CYS A 24 2.34 0.31 4.35
N TYR A 25 3.16 1.33 4.57
CA TYR A 25 2.75 2.55 5.27
C TYR A 25 2.12 3.49 4.23
N THR A 26 0.96 4.07 4.53
CA THR A 26 0.28 4.95 3.58
C THR A 26 -0.42 6.08 4.31
N GLY A 27 -0.59 7.19 3.59
CA GLY A 27 -1.28 8.35 4.11
C GLY A 27 -1.68 9.31 2.99
N LEU A 28 -2.37 10.36 3.40
CA LEU A 28 -2.75 11.48 2.57
C LEU A 28 -2.07 12.73 3.12
N VAL A 29 -1.52 13.56 2.24
CA VAL A 29 -0.90 14.83 2.61
C VAL A 29 -1.39 15.94 1.69
N GLU A 30 -1.57 17.15 2.25
CA GLU A 30 -1.83 18.36 1.48
C GLU A 30 -0.48 18.86 0.93
N TYR A 31 -0.23 18.56 -0.34
CA TYR A 31 0.99 18.91 -1.04
C TYR A 31 0.75 18.95 -2.55
N ALA A 32 1.11 20.07 -3.17
CA ALA A 32 1.03 20.26 -4.61
C ALA A 32 2.44 20.22 -5.24
N PRO A 33 2.88 19.08 -5.80
CA PRO A 33 4.19 19.01 -6.45
C PRO A 33 4.23 19.92 -7.69
N SER A 34 5.38 20.53 -7.96
CA SER A 34 5.59 21.40 -9.14
C SER A 34 5.32 20.69 -10.48
N TYR A 35 5.41 19.36 -10.49
CA TYR A 35 5.19 18.51 -11.65
C TYR A 35 3.75 17.97 -11.78
N LYS A 36 2.79 18.39 -10.93
CA LYS A 36 1.44 17.80 -10.85
C LYS A 36 0.67 17.75 -12.18
N ASN A 37 0.87 18.75 -13.04
CA ASN A 37 0.19 18.83 -14.34
C ASN A 37 0.71 17.83 -15.40
N TYR A 38 1.85 17.18 -15.13
CA TYR A 38 2.51 16.29 -16.10
C TYR A 38 2.70 14.87 -15.57
N ILE A 39 2.71 14.69 -14.24
CA ILE A 39 2.98 13.40 -13.59
C ILE A 39 1.94 13.17 -12.49
N GLY A 40 0.98 12.29 -12.77
CA GLY A 40 -0.03 11.87 -11.79
C GLY A 40 0.40 10.73 -10.87
N TYR A 41 1.43 9.97 -11.26
CA TYR A 41 1.93 8.81 -10.50
C TYR A 41 3.45 8.70 -10.62
N ARG A 42 4.12 8.47 -9.49
CA ARG A 42 5.58 8.35 -9.45
C ARG A 42 6.00 7.25 -8.49
N VAL A 43 7.02 6.49 -8.87
CA VAL A 43 7.60 5.42 -8.06
C VAL A 43 9.10 5.66 -7.92
N PHE A 44 9.58 5.55 -6.69
CA PHE A 44 10.98 5.61 -6.32
C PHE A 44 11.40 4.24 -5.82
N LEU A 45 12.36 3.62 -6.49
CA LEU A 45 12.80 2.26 -6.21
C LEU A 45 14.09 2.27 -5.37
N GLY A 46 14.12 1.42 -4.36
CA GLY A 46 15.33 1.09 -3.60
C GLY A 46 15.41 -0.43 -3.34
N PRO A 47 16.56 -0.94 -2.89
CA PRO A 47 16.67 -2.34 -2.50
C PRO A 47 15.72 -2.66 -1.34
N GLY A 48 14.80 -3.61 -1.54
CA GLY A 48 13.86 -4.06 -0.50
C GLY A 48 12.82 -3.01 -0.09
N GLN A 49 12.69 -1.90 -0.82
CA GLN A 49 11.71 -0.86 -0.49
C GLN A 49 11.37 -0.01 -1.71
N TYR A 50 10.16 0.52 -1.75
CA TYR A 50 9.79 1.47 -2.77
C TYR A 50 8.73 2.44 -2.26
N PHE A 51 8.77 3.66 -2.79
CA PHE A 51 7.86 4.72 -2.42
C PHE A 51 7.06 5.14 -3.64
N ALA A 52 5.74 5.15 -3.54
CA ALA A 52 4.85 5.60 -4.60
C ALA A 52 4.08 6.83 -4.14
N THR A 53 3.91 7.80 -5.04
CA THR A 53 3.05 8.97 -4.83
C THR A 53 2.05 9.06 -5.97
N CYS A 54 0.80 9.35 -5.64
CA CYS A 54 -0.29 9.54 -6.57
C CYS A 54 -0.99 10.87 -6.29
N ASP A 55 -1.18 11.69 -7.32
CA ASP A 55 -2.06 12.86 -7.24
C ASP A 55 -3.52 12.38 -7.19
N VAL A 56 -4.23 12.79 -6.14
CA VAL A 56 -5.64 12.47 -5.94
C VAL A 56 -6.55 13.70 -6.09
N GLY A 57 -6.00 14.81 -6.58
CA GLY A 57 -6.68 16.08 -6.79
C GLY A 57 -6.72 16.95 -5.53
N ASN A 58 -7.21 18.18 -5.68
CA ASN A 58 -7.34 19.18 -4.61
C ASN A 58 -6.05 19.43 -3.83
N ASP A 59 -4.92 19.46 -4.53
CA ASP A 59 -3.58 19.64 -3.94
C ASP A 59 -3.27 18.61 -2.85
N LYS A 60 -3.79 17.39 -3.02
CA LYS A 60 -3.54 16.26 -2.13
C LYS A 60 -2.81 15.14 -2.86
N ILE A 61 -1.86 14.56 -2.14
CA ILE A 61 -1.07 13.42 -2.59
C ILE A 61 -1.35 12.25 -1.66
N GLN A 62 -1.75 11.12 -2.25
CA GLN A 62 -1.69 9.84 -1.56
C GLN A 62 -0.32 9.24 -1.76
N TRP A 63 0.29 8.76 -0.67
CA TRP A 63 1.61 8.14 -0.72
C TRP A 63 1.58 6.73 -0.13
N TYR A 64 2.48 5.89 -0.60
CA TYR A 64 2.68 4.51 -0.16
C TYR A 64 4.17 4.24 -0.01
N ALA A 65 4.59 3.85 1.19
CA ALA A 65 5.94 3.40 1.48
C ALA A 65 5.91 1.90 1.75
N PHE A 66 6.43 1.12 0.82
CA PHE A 66 6.56 -0.32 0.96
C PHE A 66 7.95 -0.63 1.50
N HIS A 67 8.02 -1.31 2.63
CA HIS A 67 9.27 -1.70 3.26
C HIS A 67 9.30 -3.21 3.49
N ASN A 68 10.40 -3.86 3.09
CA ASN A 68 10.64 -5.26 3.39
C ASN A 68 10.96 -5.39 4.88
N GLU A 69 10.05 -5.96 5.65
CA GLU A 69 10.24 -6.19 7.08
C GLU A 69 9.63 -7.53 7.49
N PRO A 70 10.11 -8.14 8.60
CA PRO A 70 9.45 -9.30 9.18
C PRO A 70 7.99 -9.00 9.51
N SER A 71 7.15 -10.03 9.52
CA SER A 71 5.75 -9.85 9.94
C SER A 71 5.70 -9.28 11.36
N ARG A 72 5.17 -8.06 11.49
CA ARG A 72 5.02 -7.40 12.79
C ARG A 72 4.07 -8.26 13.65
N SER A 73 4.56 -8.82 14.75
CA SER A 73 3.73 -9.61 15.65
C SER A 73 2.86 -8.65 16.48
N TYR A 74 1.60 -8.49 16.07
CA TYR A 74 0.48 -7.88 16.81
C TYR A 74 0.65 -6.40 17.23
N ASP A 75 -0.39 -5.60 16.98
CA ASP A 75 -0.59 -4.32 17.68
C ASP A 75 -0.91 -4.63 19.15
N THR A 76 0.10 -4.71 20.03
CA THR A 76 -0.16 -4.49 21.45
C THR A 76 -0.30 -3.00 21.67
N LEU A 77 -1.50 -2.59 22.09
CA LEU A 77 -1.82 -1.26 22.58
C LEU A 77 -0.74 -0.84 23.58
N ALA A 78 0.06 0.16 23.21
CA ALA A 78 0.91 0.89 24.15
C ALA A 78 0.06 1.88 24.93
#